data_AF-A0A9E1TQ46-F1
#
_entry.id   AF-A0A9E1TQ46-F1
#
_cell.length_a   1.000
_cell.length_b   1.000
_cell.length_c   1.000
_cell.angle_alpha   90.00
_cell.angle_beta   90.00
_cell.angle_gamma   90.00
#
_symmetry.space_group_name_H-M   'P 1'
#
loop_
_entity.id
_entity.type
_entity.pdbx_description
1 polymer ?
#
loop_
_entity_poly.entity_id
_entity_poly.type
_entity_poly.pdbx_seq_one_letter_code
_entity_poly.pdbx_strand_id
1 'polypeptide(L)'
;AQKNAKANDFTILCNKAAQLRADGASHIALLMDDIAADFAKRAGIYKREGHAHAVLANRLAAYLECPVILVPRIYADELVSDMDKQSSSYLDDLAITLDPACAIMHCGSHIVAPNIALDECVARAHSLKHRIIIWDNIYAQDYCPRRLFIGPYRGRDGISDILLNPTGMIETDLLLLDIMANAQSWTETLKAAGIPGEFVTLVAYFDAPYGFVPEFDMPDDGTALAALETVLWSWKSPLQREWYPFLMGLKHDILMRRGEMPELRITKTQTHALATHILASQNDVNTDDAS
;
A
#
# COMPACT_ATOMS: atom_id res chain seq x y z
N ALA A 1 -9.19 -37.76 -16.36
CA ALA A 1 -9.00 -36.35 -16.78
C ALA A 1 -8.09 -35.53 -15.84
N GLN A 2 -8.08 -35.75 -14.51
CA GLN A 2 -7.35 -34.90 -13.55
C GLN A 2 -5.82 -35.07 -13.46
N LYS A 3 -5.23 -36.12 -14.07
CA LYS A 3 -3.76 -36.36 -14.02
C LYS A 3 -2.95 -35.59 -15.06
N ASN A 4 -3.55 -35.08 -16.13
CA ASN A 4 -2.84 -34.33 -17.18
C ASN A 4 -2.80 -32.81 -16.97
N ALA A 5 -3.58 -32.25 -16.02
CA ALA A 5 -3.60 -30.80 -15.79
C ALA A 5 -2.42 -30.30 -14.93
N LYS A 6 -1.92 -31.10 -13.97
CA LYS A 6 -0.86 -30.64 -13.04
C LYS A 6 0.53 -30.50 -13.66
N ALA A 7 0.83 -31.25 -14.73
CA ALA A 7 2.04 -31.03 -15.51
C ALA A 7 1.97 -29.74 -16.35
N ASN A 8 0.76 -29.17 -16.50
CA ASN A 8 0.52 -27.98 -17.30
C ASN A 8 0.87 -26.70 -16.53
N ASP A 9 0.44 -26.55 -15.27
CA ASP A 9 0.55 -25.28 -14.54
C ASP A 9 2.00 -24.82 -14.35
N PHE A 10 2.90 -25.74 -13.95
CA PHE A 10 4.32 -25.40 -13.80
C PHE A 10 4.96 -25.08 -15.16
N THR A 11 4.58 -25.79 -16.22
CA THR A 11 5.07 -25.52 -17.58
C THR A 11 4.59 -24.13 -18.05
N ILE A 12 3.34 -23.77 -17.76
CA ILE A 12 2.79 -22.43 -18.06
C ILE A 12 3.56 -21.35 -17.30
N LEU A 13 3.82 -21.55 -16.01
CA LEU A 13 4.62 -20.63 -15.18
C LEU A 13 6.03 -20.44 -15.77
N CYS A 14 6.72 -21.54 -16.10
CA CYS A 14 8.04 -21.53 -16.72
C CYS A 14 8.04 -20.77 -18.04
N ASN A 15 7.09 -21.07 -18.94
CA ASN A 15 7.00 -20.41 -20.24
C ASN A 15 6.75 -18.91 -20.09
N LYS A 16 5.87 -18.50 -19.16
CA LYS A 16 5.61 -17.09 -18.90
C LYS A 16 6.84 -16.36 -18.35
N ALA A 17 7.53 -16.95 -17.39
CA ALA A 17 8.72 -16.35 -16.80
C ALA A 17 9.89 -16.29 -17.80
N ALA A 18 10.08 -17.33 -18.62
CA ALA A 18 11.07 -17.34 -19.69
C ALA A 18 10.78 -16.28 -20.76
N GLN A 19 9.50 -16.05 -21.09
CA GLN A 19 9.11 -14.95 -21.97
C GLN A 19 9.56 -13.60 -21.40
N LEU A 20 9.25 -13.31 -20.14
CA LEU A 20 9.65 -12.04 -19.50
C LEU A 20 11.18 -11.86 -19.47
N ARG A 21 11.93 -12.95 -19.25
CA ARG A 21 13.40 -12.96 -19.35
C ARG A 21 13.89 -12.65 -20.76
N ALA A 22 13.28 -13.26 -21.78
CA ALA A 22 13.60 -13.03 -23.18
C ALA A 22 13.30 -11.59 -23.62
N ASP A 23 12.27 -10.97 -23.03
CA ASP A 23 11.90 -9.57 -23.25
C ASP A 23 12.81 -8.57 -22.50
N GLY A 24 13.77 -9.05 -21.71
CA GLY A 24 14.82 -8.23 -21.08
C GLY A 24 14.79 -8.14 -19.55
N ALA A 25 13.86 -8.82 -18.87
CA ALA A 25 13.82 -8.82 -17.41
C ALA A 25 15.09 -9.47 -16.81
N SER A 26 15.77 -8.76 -15.90
CA SER A 26 16.96 -9.28 -15.20
C SER A 26 16.64 -10.11 -13.96
N HIS A 27 15.41 -10.03 -13.45
CA HIS A 27 14.92 -10.80 -12.32
C HIS A 27 13.44 -11.11 -12.52
N ILE A 28 12.95 -12.17 -11.86
CA ILE A 28 11.53 -12.51 -11.80
C ILE A 28 11.09 -12.47 -10.34
N ALA A 29 10.00 -11.74 -10.07
CA ALA A 29 9.31 -11.83 -8.79
C ALA A 29 8.21 -12.89 -8.87
N LEU A 30 8.22 -13.85 -7.94
CA LEU A 30 7.16 -14.83 -7.76
C LEU A 30 6.30 -14.39 -6.57
N LEU A 31 5.04 -14.07 -6.84
CA LEU A 31 4.11 -13.54 -5.85
C LEU A 31 3.19 -14.66 -5.34
N MET A 32 3.20 -14.88 -4.03
CA MET A 32 2.39 -15.89 -3.34
C MET A 32 1.50 -15.27 -2.24
N ASP A 33 1.39 -13.95 -2.24
CA ASP A 33 0.47 -13.15 -1.43
C ASP A 33 -1.01 -13.36 -1.83
N ASP A 34 -1.93 -12.95 -0.95
CA ASP A 34 -3.37 -12.93 -1.16
C ASP A 34 -4.03 -14.24 -1.64
N ILE A 35 -3.42 -15.37 -1.27
CA ILE A 35 -4.02 -16.70 -1.46
C ILE A 35 -4.77 -17.16 -0.20
N ALA A 36 -5.80 -17.98 -0.40
CA ALA A 36 -6.58 -18.53 0.70
C ALA A 36 -5.74 -19.39 1.66
N ALA A 37 -6.00 -19.25 2.97
CA ALA A 37 -5.43 -20.09 4.02
C ALA A 37 -6.07 -21.51 4.04
N ASP A 38 -6.08 -22.19 2.90
CA ASP A 38 -6.69 -23.51 2.71
C ASP A 38 -5.67 -24.58 2.29
N PHE A 39 -4.38 -24.36 2.58
CA PHE A 39 -3.27 -25.23 2.18
C PHE A 39 -3.52 -26.71 2.49
N ALA A 40 -4.10 -27.06 3.64
CA ALA A 40 -4.43 -28.45 3.97
C ALA A 40 -5.29 -29.18 2.91
N LYS A 41 -6.13 -28.45 2.16
CA LYS A 41 -6.95 -28.97 1.06
C LYS A 41 -6.16 -29.12 -0.25
N ARG A 42 -5.04 -28.42 -0.38
CA ARG A 42 -4.22 -28.30 -1.61
C ARG A 42 -2.80 -28.85 -1.47
N ALA A 43 -2.42 -29.31 -0.27
CA ALA A 43 -1.06 -29.63 0.11
C ALA A 43 -0.40 -30.72 -0.75
N GLY A 44 -1.20 -31.58 -1.37
CA GLY A 44 -0.70 -32.68 -2.20
C GLY A 44 0.20 -33.60 -1.38
N ILE A 45 1.50 -33.60 -1.68
CA ILE A 45 2.51 -34.39 -0.95
C ILE A 45 3.21 -33.60 0.16
N TYR A 46 3.03 -32.29 0.20
CA TYR A 46 3.70 -31.41 1.15
C TYR A 46 2.95 -31.40 2.48
N LYS A 47 3.69 -31.22 3.58
CA LYS A 47 3.12 -31.09 4.93
C LYS A 47 3.10 -29.65 5.44
N ARG A 48 4.05 -28.84 4.96
CA ARG A 48 4.30 -27.46 5.38
C ARG A 48 4.19 -26.55 4.16
N GLU A 49 3.44 -25.46 4.28
CA GLU A 49 3.13 -24.54 3.19
C GLU A 49 4.36 -23.78 2.72
N GLY A 50 5.13 -23.21 3.66
CA GLY A 50 6.41 -22.54 3.37
C GLY A 50 7.36 -23.45 2.59
N HIS A 51 7.50 -24.71 3.01
CA HIS A 51 8.30 -25.70 2.27
C HIS A 51 7.78 -25.91 0.83
N ALA A 52 6.47 -26.03 0.62
CA ALA A 52 5.91 -26.21 -0.71
C ALA A 52 6.18 -25.00 -1.63
N HIS A 53 6.06 -23.78 -1.09
CA HIS A 53 6.32 -22.54 -1.83
C HIS A 53 7.80 -22.39 -2.15
N ALA A 54 8.70 -22.71 -1.22
CA ALA A 54 10.14 -22.72 -1.45
C ALA A 54 10.54 -23.72 -2.55
N VAL A 55 9.96 -24.92 -2.57
CA VAL A 55 10.21 -25.90 -3.64
C VAL A 55 9.74 -25.37 -5.00
N LEU A 56 8.59 -24.70 -5.06
CA LEU A 56 8.12 -24.06 -6.29
C LEU A 56 9.09 -22.97 -6.78
N ALA A 57 9.50 -22.07 -5.88
CA ALA A 57 10.44 -20.99 -6.15
C ALA A 57 11.79 -21.52 -6.66
N ASN A 58 12.38 -22.51 -5.98
CA ASN A 58 13.65 -23.12 -6.39
C ASN A 58 13.55 -23.82 -7.74
N ARG A 59 12.44 -24.52 -8.02
CA ARG A 59 12.24 -25.16 -9.34
C ARG A 59 12.15 -24.13 -10.46
N LEU A 60 11.48 -23.01 -10.21
CA LEU A 60 11.41 -21.90 -11.16
C LEU A 60 12.80 -21.26 -11.36
N ALA A 61 13.50 -20.95 -10.27
CA ALA A 61 14.84 -20.37 -10.31
C ALA A 61 15.83 -21.26 -11.07
N ALA A 62 15.80 -22.57 -10.83
CA ALA A 62 16.62 -23.55 -11.55
C ALA A 62 16.28 -23.61 -13.04
N TYR A 63 14.99 -23.56 -13.40
CA TYR A 63 14.57 -23.54 -14.81
C TYR A 63 15.03 -22.27 -15.54
N LEU A 64 15.01 -21.13 -14.87
CA LEU A 64 15.44 -19.84 -15.42
C LEU A 64 16.95 -19.60 -15.33
N GLU A 65 17.68 -20.48 -14.63
CA GLU A 65 19.08 -20.30 -14.24
C GLU A 65 19.32 -18.92 -13.57
N CYS A 66 18.34 -18.46 -12.79
CA CYS A 66 18.32 -17.13 -12.20
C CYS A 66 17.52 -17.13 -10.87
N PRO A 67 18.05 -16.58 -9.77
CA PRO A 67 17.31 -16.46 -8.52
C PRO A 67 16.04 -15.63 -8.69
N VAL A 68 14.99 -16.03 -7.99
CA VAL A 68 13.72 -15.28 -7.94
C VAL A 68 13.67 -14.37 -6.72
N ILE A 69 12.87 -13.32 -6.81
CA ILE A 69 12.43 -12.53 -5.66
C ILE A 69 11.07 -13.10 -5.25
N LEU A 70 10.91 -13.56 -4.01
CA LEU A 70 9.70 -14.22 -3.55
C LEU A 70 8.90 -13.31 -2.62
N VAL A 71 7.65 -13.02 -2.96
CA VAL A 71 6.68 -12.51 -2.00
C VAL A 71 6.00 -13.73 -1.36
N PRO A 72 6.17 -13.96 -0.05
CA PRO A 72 5.54 -15.06 0.67
C PRO A 72 4.03 -14.82 0.88
N ARG A 73 3.27 -15.87 1.24
CA ARG A 73 1.87 -15.67 1.67
C ARG A 73 1.78 -14.85 2.96
N ILE A 74 2.66 -15.15 3.91
CA ILE A 74 2.82 -14.37 5.15
C ILE A 74 3.88 -13.30 4.86
N TYR A 75 3.46 -12.23 4.18
CA TYR A 75 4.31 -11.09 3.80
C TYR A 75 4.32 -9.94 4.81
N ALA A 76 3.55 -10.04 5.89
CA ALA A 76 3.55 -9.13 7.02
C ALA A 76 3.28 -9.91 8.32
N ASP A 77 3.80 -9.46 9.45
CA ASP A 77 3.63 -10.18 10.73
C ASP A 77 2.15 -10.21 11.17
N GLU A 78 1.35 -9.20 10.83
CA GLU A 78 -0.10 -9.17 11.13
C GLU A 78 -0.92 -10.26 10.44
N LEU A 79 -0.37 -10.93 9.44
CA LEU A 79 -1.02 -12.07 8.77
C LEU A 79 -0.90 -13.37 9.58
N VAL A 80 -0.09 -13.38 10.66
CA VAL A 80 -0.02 -14.51 11.58
C VAL A 80 -1.30 -14.58 12.41
N SER A 81 -1.95 -15.75 12.41
CA SER A 81 -3.26 -15.93 13.05
C SER A 81 -3.39 -17.32 13.68
N ASP A 82 -3.98 -17.39 14.88
CA ASP A 82 -4.28 -18.67 15.57
C ASP A 82 -5.24 -19.58 14.78
N MET A 83 -6.05 -18.99 13.89
CA MET A 83 -6.94 -19.75 13.01
C MET A 83 -6.18 -20.50 11.91
N ASP A 84 -4.96 -20.06 11.62
CA ASP A 84 -4.07 -20.64 10.62
C ASP A 84 -2.80 -21.17 11.30
N LYS A 85 -2.84 -22.45 11.65
CA LYS A 85 -1.80 -23.14 12.42
C LYS A 85 -0.41 -23.14 11.78
N GLN A 86 -0.30 -22.86 10.48
CA GLN A 86 1.01 -22.80 9.80
C GLN A 86 1.54 -21.37 9.65
N SER A 87 0.70 -20.35 9.86
CA SER A 87 1.08 -18.95 9.61
C SER A 87 2.31 -18.51 10.42
N SER A 88 2.43 -18.93 11.69
CA SER A 88 3.55 -18.55 12.56
C SER A 88 4.87 -19.25 12.22
N SER A 89 4.85 -20.47 11.68
CA SER A 89 6.06 -21.19 11.25
C SER A 89 6.36 -21.05 9.76
N TYR A 90 5.48 -20.37 9.01
CA TYR A 90 5.50 -20.33 7.55
C TYR A 90 6.85 -19.85 7.00
N LEU A 91 7.35 -18.71 7.50
CA LEU A 91 8.58 -18.09 7.00
C LEU A 91 9.82 -18.93 7.34
N ASP A 92 9.86 -19.54 8.53
CA ASP A 92 10.95 -20.45 8.91
C ASP A 92 10.96 -21.70 8.02
N ASP A 93 9.78 -22.29 7.79
CA ASP A 93 9.62 -23.46 6.92
C ASP A 93 9.99 -23.17 5.46
N LEU A 94 9.71 -21.94 5.00
CA LEU A 94 10.11 -21.42 3.69
C LEU A 94 11.64 -21.30 3.60
N ALA A 95 12.26 -20.57 4.53
CA ALA A 95 13.68 -20.23 4.53
C ALA A 95 14.59 -21.47 4.66
N ILE A 96 14.14 -22.54 5.33
CA ILE A 96 14.91 -23.79 5.42
C ILE A 96 15.19 -24.42 4.05
N THR A 97 14.26 -24.26 3.09
CA THR A 97 14.36 -24.93 1.79
C THR A 97 14.69 -23.97 0.65
N LEU A 98 14.32 -22.70 0.76
CA LEU A 98 14.52 -21.70 -0.29
C LEU A 98 16.03 -21.55 -0.57
N ASP A 99 16.40 -21.46 -1.84
CA ASP A 99 17.79 -21.18 -2.24
C ASP A 99 18.24 -19.85 -1.63
N PRO A 100 19.37 -19.79 -0.87
CA PRO A 100 19.87 -18.56 -0.26
C PRO A 100 20.12 -17.41 -1.24
N ALA A 101 20.27 -17.69 -2.54
CA ALA A 101 20.39 -16.66 -3.57
C ALA A 101 19.05 -15.96 -3.88
N CYS A 102 17.91 -16.57 -3.56
CA CYS A 102 16.60 -15.96 -3.68
C CYS A 102 16.39 -14.93 -2.56
N ALA A 103 15.79 -13.79 -2.90
CA ALA A 103 15.39 -12.76 -1.94
C ALA A 103 13.94 -12.96 -1.49
N ILE A 104 13.62 -12.51 -0.27
CA ILE A 104 12.26 -12.54 0.27
C ILE A 104 11.76 -11.10 0.43
N MET A 105 10.57 -10.80 -0.06
CA MET A 105 9.90 -9.52 0.17
C MET A 105 9.01 -9.59 1.42
N HIS A 106 8.99 -8.54 2.24
CA HIS A 106 8.20 -8.48 3.46
C HIS A 106 7.84 -7.02 3.83
N CYS A 107 6.64 -6.76 4.34
CA CYS A 107 6.16 -5.42 4.70
C CYS A 107 6.57 -4.99 6.13
N GLY A 108 7.03 -5.93 6.95
CA GLY A 108 7.38 -5.70 8.35
C GLY A 108 6.24 -6.13 9.27
N SER A 109 5.99 -5.35 10.33
CA SER A 109 4.99 -5.69 11.34
C SER A 109 3.56 -5.74 10.79
N HIS A 110 3.25 -4.86 9.84
CA HIS A 110 1.94 -4.75 9.19
C HIS A 110 2.12 -4.57 7.68
N ILE A 111 1.09 -4.88 6.91
CA ILE A 111 0.97 -4.60 5.48
C ILE A 111 1.31 -3.13 5.24
N VAL A 112 0.73 -2.23 6.04
CA VAL A 112 1.10 -0.82 6.10
C VAL A 112 1.77 -0.53 7.45
N ALA A 113 3.07 -0.82 7.57
CA ALA A 113 3.81 -0.69 8.82
C ALA A 113 4.07 0.78 9.19
N PRO A 114 3.69 1.27 10.39
CA PRO A 114 4.01 2.64 10.82
C PRO A 114 5.52 2.89 10.97
N ASN A 115 6.25 1.89 11.42
CA ASN A 115 7.68 1.93 11.61
C ASN A 115 8.30 0.59 11.21
N ILE A 116 9.46 0.65 10.56
CA ILE A 116 10.28 -0.50 10.19
C ILE A 116 11.69 -0.19 10.66
N ALA A 117 12.13 -0.85 11.73
CA ALA A 117 13.43 -0.57 12.33
C ALA A 117 14.54 -1.38 11.62
N LEU A 118 15.68 -0.74 11.36
CA LEU A 118 16.80 -1.36 10.64
C LEU A 118 17.34 -2.59 11.36
N ASP A 119 17.43 -2.55 12.70
CA ASP A 119 17.88 -3.66 13.53
C ASP A 119 16.95 -4.87 13.44
N GLU A 120 15.63 -4.66 13.40
CA GLU A 120 14.63 -5.70 13.16
C GLU A 120 14.80 -6.33 11.76
N CYS A 121 15.04 -5.51 10.72
CA CYS A 121 15.31 -6.00 9.38
C CYS A 121 16.58 -6.87 9.33
N VAL A 122 17.67 -6.41 9.95
CA VAL A 122 18.95 -7.12 10.02
C VAL A 122 18.79 -8.43 10.80
N ALA A 123 18.10 -8.40 11.94
CA ALA A 123 17.82 -9.60 12.74
C ALA A 123 17.00 -10.63 11.94
N ARG A 124 15.97 -10.18 11.22
CA ARG A 124 15.15 -11.05 10.36
C ARG A 124 15.96 -11.66 9.22
N ALA A 125 16.74 -10.85 8.51
CA ALA A 125 17.62 -11.32 7.45
C ALA A 125 18.63 -12.36 7.95
N HIS A 126 19.23 -12.14 9.13
CA HIS A 126 20.14 -13.09 9.75
C HIS A 126 19.43 -14.39 10.17
N SER A 127 18.24 -14.29 10.78
CA SER A 127 17.46 -15.45 11.21
C SER A 127 17.05 -16.34 10.04
N LEU A 128 16.51 -15.71 8.98
CA LEU A 128 16.08 -16.43 7.78
C LEU A 128 17.26 -16.82 6.87
N LYS A 129 18.43 -16.20 7.02
CA LYS A 129 19.61 -16.37 6.15
C LYS A 129 19.31 -16.04 4.68
N HIS A 130 18.46 -15.03 4.48
CA HIS A 130 18.09 -14.51 3.16
C HIS A 130 18.21 -12.99 3.14
N ARG A 131 18.47 -12.43 1.96
CA ARG A 131 18.26 -11.01 1.72
C ARG A 131 16.77 -10.71 1.84
N ILE A 132 16.42 -9.74 2.68
CA ILE A 132 15.05 -9.27 2.87
C ILE A 132 14.91 -7.93 2.16
N ILE A 133 13.92 -7.81 1.28
CA ILE A 133 13.54 -6.57 0.61
C ILE A 133 12.24 -6.10 1.27
N ILE A 134 12.26 -4.90 1.84
CA ILE A 134 11.05 -4.31 2.40
C ILE A 134 10.11 -3.90 1.27
N TRP A 135 8.89 -4.42 1.29
CA TRP A 135 7.83 -3.97 0.41
C TRP A 135 6.99 -2.92 1.17
N ASP A 136 7.26 -1.64 0.91
CA ASP A 136 6.75 -0.55 1.73
C ASP A 136 5.44 0.01 1.15
N ASN A 137 4.36 -0.12 1.90
CA ASN A 137 3.01 0.33 1.51
C ASN A 137 2.62 1.68 2.15
N ILE A 138 3.58 2.47 2.66
CA ILE A 138 3.29 3.75 3.34
C ILE A 138 2.41 4.71 2.51
N TYR A 139 2.52 4.67 1.18
CA TYR A 139 1.73 5.50 0.25
C TYR A 139 0.68 4.72 -0.53
N ALA A 140 0.50 3.43 -0.26
CA ALA A 140 -0.54 2.63 -0.91
C ALA A 140 -1.93 3.16 -0.51
N GLN A 141 -2.86 3.20 -1.46
CA GLN A 141 -4.21 3.74 -1.24
C GLN A 141 -5.32 2.87 -1.86
N ASP A 142 -4.99 1.75 -2.48
CA ASP A 142 -5.94 0.83 -3.12
C ASP A 142 -6.99 0.28 -2.14
N TYR A 143 -6.60 0.06 -0.88
CA TYR A 143 -7.49 -0.33 0.23
C TYR A 143 -8.36 0.81 0.77
N CYS A 144 -8.05 2.07 0.44
CA CYS A 144 -8.76 3.25 0.94
C CYS A 144 -8.91 4.34 -0.15
N PRO A 145 -9.68 4.10 -1.23
CA PRO A 145 -9.70 4.94 -2.43
C PRO A 145 -10.24 6.38 -2.25
N ARG A 146 -10.70 6.75 -1.04
CA ARG A 146 -11.08 8.12 -0.68
C ARG A 146 -9.94 8.91 0.00
N ARG A 147 -8.81 8.29 0.30
CA ARG A 147 -7.65 8.90 0.96
C ARG A 147 -6.47 8.95 0.00
N LEU A 148 -5.61 9.93 0.22
CA LEU A 148 -4.33 10.12 -0.47
C LEU A 148 -3.28 10.46 0.58
N PHE A 149 -2.07 9.91 0.44
CA PHE A 149 -0.97 10.08 1.39
C PHE A 149 0.23 10.71 0.68
N ILE A 150 0.64 11.90 1.14
CA ILE A 150 1.71 12.73 0.57
C ILE A 150 2.63 13.25 1.69
N GLY A 151 2.46 12.80 2.94
CA GLY A 151 3.32 13.18 4.06
C GLY A 151 4.79 12.78 3.86
N PRO A 152 5.71 13.30 4.71
CA PRO A 152 7.12 12.95 4.66
C PRO A 152 7.40 11.45 4.74
N TYR A 153 8.44 11.00 4.03
CA TYR A 153 8.87 9.60 4.10
C TYR A 153 9.62 9.36 5.41
N ARG A 154 9.03 8.58 6.32
CA ARG A 154 9.53 8.42 7.70
C ARG A 154 9.37 7.02 8.27
N GLY A 155 10.21 6.68 9.25
CA GLY A 155 10.16 5.41 9.99
C GLY A 155 10.84 4.23 9.29
N ARG A 156 11.79 4.48 8.37
CA ARG A 156 12.59 3.47 7.64
C ARG A 156 14.08 3.86 7.58
N ASP A 157 14.56 4.54 8.61
CA ASP A 157 15.89 5.16 8.59
C ASP A 157 17.00 4.12 8.39
N GLY A 158 17.83 4.35 7.37
CA GLY A 158 19.00 3.51 7.05
C GLY A 158 18.69 2.20 6.32
N ILE A 159 17.44 1.92 5.94
CA ILE A 159 17.06 0.72 5.18
C ILE A 159 17.37 0.95 3.69
N SER A 160 18.22 0.10 3.11
CA SER A 160 18.61 0.17 1.69
C SER A 160 17.86 -0.81 0.78
N ASP A 161 17.49 -1.98 1.30
CA ASP A 161 16.76 -2.99 0.55
C ASP A 161 15.25 -2.77 0.71
N ILE A 162 14.74 -1.79 -0.04
CA ILE A 162 13.35 -1.34 0.06
C ILE A 162 12.77 -1.03 -1.32
N LEU A 163 11.50 -1.37 -1.50
CA LEU A 163 10.72 -1.14 -2.71
C LEU A 163 9.38 -0.53 -2.31
N LEU A 164 9.11 0.66 -2.83
CA LEU A 164 7.87 1.37 -2.60
C LEU A 164 6.72 0.75 -3.40
N ASN A 165 5.58 0.52 -2.75
CA ASN A 165 4.27 0.37 -3.38
C ASN A 165 3.55 1.72 -3.34
N PRO A 166 3.50 2.46 -4.46
CA PRO A 166 2.94 3.80 -4.46
C PRO A 166 1.43 3.76 -4.76
N THR A 167 0.90 4.81 -5.38
CA THR A 167 -0.55 5.00 -5.56
C THR A 167 -1.11 4.42 -6.86
N GLY A 168 -0.24 4.17 -7.85
CA GLY A 168 -0.62 3.81 -9.21
C GLY A 168 -0.96 5.02 -10.10
N MET A 169 -0.90 6.24 -9.56
CA MET A 169 -1.09 7.49 -10.30
C MET A 169 0.28 8.03 -10.72
N ILE A 170 0.51 8.19 -12.03
CA ILE A 170 1.85 8.38 -12.59
C ILE A 170 2.56 9.60 -11.98
N GLU A 171 1.90 10.75 -11.94
CA GLU A 171 2.54 12.00 -11.52
C GLU A 171 2.78 12.01 -10.00
N THR A 172 1.81 11.47 -9.25
CA THR A 172 1.92 11.27 -7.81
C THR A 172 3.05 10.30 -7.48
N ASP A 173 3.15 9.18 -8.19
CA ASP A 173 4.17 8.16 -7.93
C ASP A 173 5.59 8.69 -8.24
N LEU A 174 5.74 9.53 -9.27
CA LEU A 174 7.00 10.24 -9.53
C LEU A 174 7.38 11.14 -8.35
N LEU A 175 6.43 11.92 -7.83
CA LEU A 175 6.64 12.75 -6.64
C LEU A 175 7.02 11.91 -5.41
N LEU A 176 6.32 10.79 -5.17
CA LEU A 176 6.57 9.93 -4.01
C LEU A 176 7.95 9.28 -4.08
N LEU A 177 8.42 8.91 -5.27
CA LEU A 177 9.78 8.44 -5.48
C LEU A 177 10.82 9.53 -5.17
N ASP A 178 10.57 10.78 -5.59
CA ASP A 178 11.44 11.91 -5.25
C ASP A 178 11.44 12.20 -3.74
N ILE A 179 10.29 12.09 -3.08
CA ILE A 179 10.15 12.21 -1.62
C ILE A 179 10.94 11.10 -0.92
N MET A 180 10.80 9.85 -1.37
CA MET A 180 11.53 8.71 -0.82
C MET A 180 13.05 8.87 -1.00
N ALA A 181 13.50 9.33 -2.16
CA ALA A 181 14.90 9.57 -2.45
C ALA A 181 15.50 10.76 -1.66
N ASN A 182 14.69 11.76 -1.34
CA ASN A 182 15.10 13.01 -0.68
C ASN A 182 14.30 13.29 0.59
N ALA A 183 14.16 12.28 1.47
CA ALA A 183 13.27 12.33 2.63
C ALA A 183 13.46 13.58 3.53
N GLN A 184 14.69 14.08 3.65
CA GLN A 184 15.03 15.25 4.48
C GLN A 184 14.63 16.61 3.87
N SER A 185 14.13 16.63 2.63
CA SER A 185 13.79 17.85 1.88
C SER A 185 12.36 17.80 1.34
N TRP A 186 11.44 17.20 2.09
CA TRP A 186 10.06 16.98 1.67
C TRP A 186 9.38 18.28 1.17
N THR A 187 9.52 19.39 1.90
CA THR A 187 8.93 20.69 1.49
C THR A 187 9.53 21.23 0.20
N GLU A 188 10.85 21.11 0.02
CA GLU A 188 11.52 21.49 -1.22
C GLU A 188 11.09 20.61 -2.39
N THR A 189 10.90 19.31 -2.16
CA THR A 189 10.39 18.36 -3.17
C THR A 189 8.99 18.74 -3.63
N LEU A 190 8.07 19.08 -2.71
CA LEU A 190 6.75 19.56 -3.09
C LEU A 190 6.81 20.85 -3.94
N LYS A 191 7.67 21.79 -3.53
CA LYS A 191 7.88 23.05 -4.24
C LYS A 191 8.44 22.82 -5.65
N ALA A 192 9.41 21.90 -5.78
CA ALA A 192 10.01 21.54 -7.07
C ALA A 192 8.99 20.89 -8.01
N ALA A 193 8.04 20.12 -7.47
CA ALA A 193 6.91 19.56 -8.22
C ALA A 193 5.83 20.59 -8.58
N GLY A 194 6.02 21.87 -8.23
CA GLY A 194 5.09 22.95 -8.56
C GLY A 194 3.78 22.90 -7.76
N ILE A 195 3.79 22.28 -6.57
CA ILE A 195 2.66 22.27 -5.65
C ILE A 195 2.57 23.66 -4.97
N PRO A 196 1.39 24.30 -4.94
CA PRO A 196 1.22 25.61 -4.32
C PRO A 196 1.53 25.57 -2.82
N GLY A 197 2.06 26.67 -2.27
CA GLY A 197 2.36 26.78 -0.85
C GLY A 197 1.11 26.63 0.04
N GLU A 198 -0.06 26.98 -0.47
CA GLU A 198 -1.35 26.80 0.20
C GLU A 198 -1.67 25.33 0.49
N PHE A 199 -1.10 24.38 -0.27
CA PHE A 199 -1.26 22.96 0.03
C PHE A 199 -0.64 22.57 1.38
N VAL A 200 0.39 23.28 1.84
CA VAL A 200 1.02 23.03 3.16
C VAL A 200 0.01 23.18 4.29
N THR A 201 -0.97 24.07 4.17
CA THR A 201 -2.08 24.21 5.11
C THR A 201 -2.94 22.95 5.18
N LEU A 202 -3.01 22.17 4.10
CA LEU A 202 -3.86 21.00 3.96
C LEU A 202 -3.14 19.68 4.29
N VAL A 203 -1.82 19.70 4.47
CA VAL A 203 -1.02 18.47 4.58
C VAL A 203 -1.48 17.53 5.70
N ALA A 204 -2.01 18.07 6.81
CA ALA A 204 -2.52 17.23 7.90
C ALA A 204 -3.62 16.25 7.46
N TYR A 205 -4.42 16.61 6.44
CA TYR A 205 -5.42 15.71 5.84
C TYR A 205 -4.80 14.62 4.93
N PHE A 206 -3.59 14.86 4.44
CA PHE A 206 -2.87 14.04 3.46
C PHE A 206 -1.56 13.47 4.03
N ASP A 207 -1.38 13.43 5.35
CA ASP A 207 -0.12 13.04 5.99
C ASP A 207 0.19 11.54 5.77
N ALA A 208 -0.07 10.71 6.77
CA ALA A 208 0.23 9.29 6.75
C ALA A 208 -1.03 8.43 7.00
N PRO A 209 -0.96 7.13 6.70
CA PRO A 209 -2.01 6.17 7.05
C PRO A 209 -2.28 6.07 8.55
N TYR A 210 -3.33 5.33 8.89
CA TYR A 210 -3.62 4.99 10.29
C TYR A 210 -2.42 4.27 10.94
N GLY A 211 -2.20 4.51 12.23
CA GLY A 211 -1.11 3.92 13.01
C GLY A 211 0.18 4.74 13.03
N PHE A 212 0.32 5.72 12.12
CA PHE A 212 1.41 6.68 12.16
C PHE A 212 1.10 7.81 13.15
N VAL A 213 2.15 8.31 13.82
CA VAL A 213 2.04 9.54 14.62
C VAL A 213 1.83 10.70 13.65
N PRO A 214 0.78 11.54 13.83
CA PRO A 214 0.57 12.72 12.99
C PRO A 214 1.76 13.67 13.10
N GLU A 215 2.27 14.13 11.96
CA GLU A 215 3.38 15.10 11.92
C GLU A 215 2.89 16.56 11.89
N PHE A 216 1.65 16.77 11.49
CA PHE A 216 1.09 18.10 11.27
C PHE A 216 -0.16 18.34 12.09
N ASP A 217 -0.29 19.57 12.59
CA ASP A 217 -1.50 20.02 13.26
C ASP A 217 -2.63 20.26 12.26
N MET A 218 -3.85 19.90 12.66
CA MET A 218 -5.03 20.14 11.84
C MET A 218 -5.33 21.64 11.74
N PRO A 219 -5.54 22.19 10.53
CA PRO A 219 -5.98 23.57 10.38
C PRO A 219 -7.43 23.73 10.85
N ASP A 220 -7.84 24.96 11.14
CA ASP A 220 -9.27 25.27 11.24
C ASP A 220 -9.95 25.19 9.87
N ASP A 221 -11.25 24.93 9.88
CA ASP A 221 -12.03 24.71 8.67
C ASP A 221 -12.05 25.91 7.72
N GLY A 222 -12.01 27.14 8.25
CA GLY A 222 -12.01 28.35 7.42
C GLY A 222 -10.70 28.47 6.64
N THR A 223 -9.59 28.27 7.33
CA THR A 223 -8.24 28.25 6.75
C THR A 223 -8.08 27.11 5.74
N ALA A 224 -8.58 25.91 6.05
CA ALA A 224 -8.58 24.79 5.12
C ALA A 224 -9.40 25.07 3.84
N LEU A 225 -10.62 25.63 3.97
CA LEU A 225 -11.44 25.99 2.82
C LEU A 225 -10.79 27.07 1.96
N ALA A 226 -10.16 28.08 2.56
CA ALA A 226 -9.44 29.13 1.83
C ALA A 226 -8.25 28.56 1.02
N ALA A 227 -7.49 27.64 1.62
CA ALA A 227 -6.43 26.93 0.91
C ALA A 227 -6.98 26.06 -0.24
N LEU A 228 -8.09 25.36 0.00
CA LEU A 228 -8.78 24.54 -0.99
C LEU A 228 -9.24 25.34 -2.22
N GLU A 229 -9.71 26.58 -2.06
CA GLU A 229 -10.05 27.44 -3.21
C GLU A 229 -8.85 27.66 -4.13
N THR A 230 -7.66 27.87 -3.57
CA THR A 230 -6.45 28.09 -4.37
C THR A 230 -6.00 26.81 -5.07
N VAL A 231 -5.89 25.70 -4.34
CA VAL A 231 -5.38 24.43 -4.91
C VAL A 231 -6.38 23.76 -5.87
N LEU A 232 -7.69 23.99 -5.72
CA LEU A 232 -8.69 23.46 -6.66
C LEU A 232 -8.78 24.31 -7.93
N TRP A 233 -8.76 25.63 -7.80
CA TRP A 233 -9.14 26.51 -8.92
C TRP A 233 -7.97 27.17 -9.62
N SER A 234 -6.96 27.62 -8.88
CA SER A 234 -5.80 28.34 -9.44
C SER A 234 -4.68 27.41 -9.87
N TRP A 235 -4.49 26.28 -9.19
CA TRP A 235 -3.49 25.29 -9.57
C TRP A 235 -3.97 24.42 -10.72
N LYS A 236 -3.15 24.31 -11.77
CA LYS A 236 -3.41 23.52 -12.98
C LYS A 236 -2.15 22.77 -13.37
N SER A 237 -2.10 21.49 -13.03
CA SER A 237 -0.99 20.59 -13.34
C SER A 237 -1.51 19.16 -13.53
N PRO A 238 -0.71 18.25 -14.10
CA PRO A 238 -1.00 16.82 -14.10
C PRO A 238 -1.28 16.27 -12.69
N LEU A 239 -0.43 16.61 -11.71
CA LEU A 239 -0.64 16.30 -10.28
C LEU A 239 -2.01 16.79 -9.77
N GLN A 240 -2.37 18.04 -10.04
CA GLN A 240 -3.65 18.59 -9.58
C GLN A 240 -4.83 17.82 -10.16
N ARG A 241 -4.72 17.31 -11.39
CA ARG A 241 -5.77 16.49 -12.01
C ARG A 241 -5.93 15.15 -11.31
N GLU A 242 -4.83 14.51 -10.94
CA GLU A 242 -4.85 13.27 -10.14
C GLU A 242 -5.44 13.52 -8.75
N TRP A 243 -5.11 14.66 -8.14
CA TRP A 243 -5.51 14.98 -6.77
C TRP A 243 -6.91 15.58 -6.65
N TYR A 244 -7.49 16.02 -7.76
CA TYR A 244 -8.79 16.70 -7.79
C TYR A 244 -9.90 15.95 -7.04
N PRO A 245 -10.08 14.62 -7.19
CA PRO A 245 -11.12 13.89 -6.46
C PRO A 245 -10.94 13.97 -4.93
N PHE A 246 -9.70 13.90 -4.44
CA PHE A 246 -9.39 13.95 -3.01
C PHE A 246 -9.54 15.35 -2.44
N LEU A 247 -9.05 16.37 -3.16
CA LEU A 247 -9.22 17.77 -2.78
C LEU A 247 -10.70 18.19 -2.76
N MET A 248 -11.46 17.78 -3.78
CA MET A 248 -12.89 18.07 -3.84
C MET A 248 -13.68 17.30 -2.79
N GLY A 249 -13.31 16.04 -2.54
CA GLY A 249 -13.86 15.22 -1.47
C GLY A 249 -13.66 15.87 -0.10
N LEU A 250 -12.42 16.30 0.20
CA LEU A 250 -12.10 17.02 1.43
C LEU A 250 -12.92 18.30 1.60
N LYS A 251 -13.07 19.09 0.52
CA LYS A 251 -13.94 20.28 0.54
C LYS A 251 -15.37 19.92 0.91
N HIS A 252 -15.93 18.86 0.33
CA HIS A 252 -17.28 18.40 0.68
C HIS A 252 -17.35 17.92 2.12
N ASP A 253 -16.39 17.13 2.59
CA ASP A 253 -16.36 16.61 3.95
C ASP A 253 -16.35 17.76 4.99
N ILE A 254 -15.55 18.81 4.75
CA ILE A 254 -15.53 20.00 5.61
C ILE A 254 -16.87 20.75 5.58
N LEU A 255 -17.46 20.97 4.40
CA LEU A 255 -18.76 21.65 4.28
C LEU A 255 -19.91 20.85 4.91
N MET A 256 -19.89 19.51 4.80
CA MET A 256 -20.88 18.64 5.44
C MET A 256 -20.75 18.70 6.96
N ARG A 257 -19.53 18.63 7.49
CA ARG A 257 -19.27 18.76 8.93
C ARG A 257 -19.77 20.09 9.50
N ARG A 258 -19.68 21.17 8.72
CA ARG A 258 -20.16 22.51 9.09
C ARG A 258 -21.66 22.72 8.90
N GLY A 259 -22.37 21.76 8.29
CA GLY A 259 -23.78 21.95 7.90
C GLY A 259 -23.99 22.97 6.77
N GLU A 260 -22.93 23.33 6.04
CA GLU A 260 -22.96 24.38 5.02
C GLU A 260 -23.11 23.82 3.59
N MET A 261 -23.07 22.50 3.43
CA MET A 261 -23.25 21.87 2.12
C MET A 261 -24.74 21.87 1.72
N PRO A 262 -25.13 22.50 0.60
CA PRO A 262 -26.54 22.56 0.19
C PRO A 262 -27.10 21.16 -0.11
N GLU A 263 -28.38 20.94 0.20
CA GLU A 263 -29.09 19.67 -0.06
C GLU A 263 -28.92 19.19 -1.51
N LEU A 264 -29.11 20.08 -2.49
CA LEU A 264 -28.91 19.75 -3.91
C LEU A 264 -27.49 19.22 -4.19
N ARG A 265 -26.49 19.78 -3.50
CA ARG A 265 -25.10 19.36 -3.67
C ARG A 265 -24.85 18.02 -2.98
N ILE A 266 -25.40 17.78 -1.80
CA ILE A 266 -25.34 16.50 -1.09
C ILE A 266 -25.91 15.39 -2.00
N THR A 267 -27.14 15.57 -2.50
CA THR A 267 -27.82 14.61 -3.37
C THR A 267 -27.10 14.38 -4.69
N LYS A 268 -26.41 15.40 -5.23
CA LYS A 268 -25.67 15.29 -6.50
C LYS A 268 -24.32 14.59 -6.37
N THR A 269 -23.66 14.70 -5.21
CA THR A 269 -22.24 14.34 -5.09
C THR A 269 -21.98 13.15 -4.18
N GLN A 270 -22.90 12.84 -3.26
CA GLN A 270 -22.75 11.72 -2.34
C GLN A 270 -23.52 10.50 -2.85
N THR A 271 -23.14 9.31 -2.38
CA THR A 271 -23.93 8.10 -2.63
C THR A 271 -25.30 8.23 -2.00
N HIS A 272 -26.31 7.54 -2.54
CA HIS A 272 -27.67 7.61 -2.02
C HIS A 272 -27.75 7.25 -0.51
N ALA A 273 -26.95 6.28 -0.08
CA ALA A 273 -26.86 5.89 1.32
C ALA A 273 -26.33 7.03 2.21
N LEU A 274 -25.24 7.69 1.80
CA LEU A 274 -24.64 8.78 2.56
C LEU A 274 -25.51 10.05 2.52
N ALA A 275 -26.06 10.40 1.36
CA ALA A 275 -26.94 11.56 1.21
C ALA A 275 -28.17 11.45 2.13
N THR A 276 -28.84 10.30 2.14
CA THR A 276 -30.00 10.05 3.01
C THR A 276 -29.64 10.19 4.48
N HIS A 277 -28.49 9.67 4.90
CA HIS A 277 -28.03 9.78 6.29
C HIS A 277 -27.77 11.23 6.71
N ILE A 278 -27.06 12.00 5.88
CA ILE A 278 -26.75 13.41 6.19
C ILE A 278 -28.03 14.24 6.26
N LEU A 279 -28.94 14.08 5.28
CA LEU A 279 -30.18 14.87 5.24
C LEU A 279 -31.13 14.54 6.39
N ALA A 280 -31.18 13.27 6.83
CA ALA A 280 -31.91 12.90 8.04
C ALA A 280 -31.35 13.62 9.28
N SER A 281 -30.02 13.63 9.44
CA SER A 281 -29.37 14.27 10.59
C SER A 281 -29.54 15.80 10.62
N GLN A 282 -29.70 16.45 9.46
CA GLN A 282 -29.97 17.89 9.39
C GLN A 282 -31.41 18.25 9.79
N ASN A 283 -32.37 17.33 9.61
CA ASN A 283 -33.76 17.56 9.96
C ASN A 283 -34.02 17.42 11.47
N ASP A 284 -33.30 16.53 12.16
CA ASP A 284 -33.44 16.34 13.61
C ASP A 284 -32.91 17.55 14.41
N VAL A 285 -31.87 18.24 13.93
CA VAL A 285 -31.33 19.46 14.58
C VAL A 285 -32.31 20.64 14.46
N ASN A 286 -33.07 20.73 13.37
CA ASN A 286 -34.06 21.80 13.20
C ASN A 286 -35.33 21.62 14.05
N THR A 287 -35.58 20.43 14.61
CA THR A 287 -36.73 20.17 15.47
C THR A 287 -36.49 20.48 16.95
N ASP A 288 -35.24 20.44 17.42
CA ASP A 288 -34.89 20.72 18.82
C ASP A 288 -34.75 22.23 19.13
N ASP A 289 -34.48 23.08 18.13
CA ASP A 289 -34.48 24.54 18.29
C ASP A 289 -35.90 25.17 18.21
N ALA A 290 -36.93 24.34 17.99
CA ALA A 290 -38.33 24.77 17.86
C ALA A 290 -39.21 24.44 19.08
N SER A 291 -38.64 23.95 20.19
CA SER A 291 -39.34 23.60 21.44
C SER A 291 -39.02 24.54 22.60
#